data_AF-A0A0J7K3D9-F1
#
_entry.id   AF-A0A0J7K3D9-F1
#
_cell.length_a   1.000
_cell.length_b   1.000
_cell.length_c   1.000
_cell.angle_alpha   90.00
_cell.angle_beta   90.00
_cell.angle_gamma   90.00
#
_symmetry.space_group_name_H-M   'P 1'
#
loop_
_entity.id
_entity.type
_entity.pdbx_description
1 polymer ?
#
loop_
_entity_poly.entity_id
_entity_poly.type
_entity_poly.pdbx_seq_one_letter_code
_entity_poly.pdbx_strand_id
1 'polypeptide(L)'
;MDAITMDLYEMLGVEHQAPLAEIKKAYRKKALTCHPDKNPDNPRAAELFHELSRALEILTDTKARAAYDKVVAARKQAKERVREFDAKRRKLKEDLEAREEAYKRSLDPTYNTKSDEERLKAEIERLQKEGSKQVEEEVAFVQRQIWEQLHGLSKNSKSNIEDFRIKIRWKAQEGDPTNGGYNYDNLHKMFSKYGDITALVVSSAKKGRAMVEFGDKSAAETALLVEIGLVENPLILRGLWDARNRSSAATNSTNSNIGKPSPKNTHLKSKISTSLSFASAPDIFAQQARMSDGEFESSVLSNLRRAEERKRLLEELKAQEET
;
A
#
# COMPACT_ATOMS: atom_id res chain seq x y z
N MET A 1 -25.20 -7.54 12.38
CA MET A 1 -24.32 -7.35 11.22
C MET A 1 -24.80 -8.33 10.16
N ASP A 2 -25.38 -7.81 9.08
CA ASP A 2 -26.11 -8.60 8.09
C ASP A 2 -25.14 -9.44 7.25
N ALA A 3 -25.22 -10.76 7.36
CA ALA A 3 -24.39 -11.72 6.65
C ALA A 3 -24.60 -11.76 5.11
N ILE A 4 -25.31 -10.77 4.55
CA ILE A 4 -25.69 -10.68 3.12
C ILE A 4 -24.94 -9.53 2.41
N THR A 5 -23.99 -8.87 3.09
CA THR A 5 -23.18 -7.81 2.49
C THR A 5 -21.97 -8.34 1.73
N MET A 6 -21.42 -9.49 2.11
CA MET A 6 -20.32 -10.15 1.37
C MET A 6 -20.86 -11.21 0.41
N ASP A 7 -20.22 -11.33 -0.77
CA ASP A 7 -20.56 -12.35 -1.75
C ASP A 7 -20.20 -13.75 -1.19
N LEU A 8 -21.18 -14.66 -1.15
CA LEU A 8 -21.00 -16.01 -0.60
C LEU A 8 -19.98 -16.81 -1.41
N TYR A 9 -19.90 -16.56 -2.72
CA TYR A 9 -18.95 -17.20 -3.62
C TYR A 9 -17.52 -16.70 -3.37
N GLU A 10 -17.35 -15.39 -3.19
CA GLU A 10 -16.07 -14.76 -2.84
C GLU A 10 -15.58 -15.22 -1.46
N MET A 11 -16.49 -15.32 -0.49
CA MET A 11 -16.21 -15.83 0.85
C MET A 11 -15.68 -17.27 0.82
N LEU A 12 -16.16 -18.11 -0.09
CA LEU A 12 -15.64 -19.47 -0.32
C LEU A 12 -14.45 -19.51 -1.29
N GLY A 13 -14.18 -18.43 -2.02
CA GLY A 13 -13.10 -18.33 -3.00
C GLY A 13 -13.36 -19.18 -4.23
N VAL A 14 -14.63 -19.28 -4.64
CA VAL A 14 -15.08 -20.07 -5.79
C VAL A 14 -15.79 -19.17 -6.80
N GLU A 15 -15.82 -19.59 -8.05
CA GLU A 15 -16.56 -18.89 -9.09
C GLU A 15 -18.08 -19.05 -8.89
N HIS A 16 -18.87 -18.06 -9.35
CA HIS A 16 -20.34 -18.09 -9.28
C HIS A 16 -20.95 -19.33 -9.97
N GLN A 17 -20.28 -19.83 -11.02
CA GLN A 17 -20.67 -21.01 -11.79
C GLN A 17 -20.06 -22.32 -11.26
N ALA A 18 -19.40 -22.30 -10.09
CA ALA A 18 -18.75 -23.49 -9.57
C ALA A 18 -19.74 -24.64 -9.29
N PRO A 19 -19.38 -25.90 -9.62
CA PRO A 19 -20.18 -27.06 -9.31
C PRO A 19 -20.21 -27.32 -7.80
N LEU A 20 -21.26 -27.99 -7.32
CA LEU A 20 -21.45 -28.26 -5.88
C LEU A 20 -20.25 -29.00 -5.24
N ALA A 21 -19.60 -29.88 -6.01
CA ALA A 21 -18.41 -30.61 -5.55
C ALA A 21 -17.24 -29.66 -5.21
N GLU A 22 -17.06 -28.61 -6.00
CA GLU A 22 -16.02 -27.60 -5.80
C GLU A 22 -16.34 -26.70 -4.60
N ILE A 23 -17.60 -26.29 -4.45
CA ILE A 23 -18.07 -25.51 -3.29
C ILE A 23 -17.80 -26.27 -1.98
N LYS A 24 -18.16 -27.56 -1.93
CA LYS A 24 -17.89 -28.42 -0.75
C LYS A 24 -16.39 -28.60 -0.50
N LYS A 25 -15.57 -28.70 -1.55
CA LYS A 25 -14.11 -28.80 -1.44
C LYS A 25 -13.48 -27.52 -0.90
N ALA A 26 -13.91 -26.37 -1.40
CA ALA A 26 -13.45 -25.05 -0.95
C ALA A 26 -13.84 -24.79 0.52
N TYR A 27 -15.07 -25.12 0.89
CA TYR A 27 -15.51 -25.07 2.29
C TYR A 27 -14.61 -25.89 3.21
N ARG A 28 -14.35 -27.18 2.89
CA ARG A 28 -13.50 -28.03 3.72
C ARG A 28 -12.11 -27.44 3.93
N LYS A 29 -11.51 -26.87 2.89
CA LYS A 29 -10.20 -26.21 2.97
C LYS A 29 -10.25 -24.99 3.91
N LYS A 30 -11.20 -24.08 3.71
CA LYS A 30 -11.31 -22.86 4.53
C LYS A 30 -11.74 -23.16 5.97
N ALA A 31 -12.64 -24.11 6.18
CA ALA A 31 -13.09 -24.55 7.50
C ALA A 31 -11.94 -25.10 8.35
N LEU A 32 -11.00 -25.85 7.76
CA LEU A 32 -9.80 -26.33 8.46
C LEU A 32 -8.89 -25.18 8.89
N THR A 33 -8.74 -24.16 8.04
CA THR A 33 -7.92 -22.98 8.34
C THR A 33 -8.55 -22.11 9.43
N CYS A 34 -9.88 -21.97 9.43
CA CYS A 34 -10.62 -21.12 10.37
C CYS A 34 -11.24 -21.89 11.55
N HIS A 35 -10.85 -23.15 11.79
CA HIS A 35 -11.47 -23.96 12.84
C HIS A 35 -11.16 -23.38 14.24
N PRO A 36 -12.16 -23.23 15.13
CA PRO A 36 -11.95 -22.65 16.46
C PRO A 36 -11.00 -23.48 17.34
N ASP A 37 -11.03 -24.81 17.22
CA ASP A 37 -10.11 -25.72 17.95
C ASP A 37 -8.63 -25.54 17.55
N LYS A 38 -8.36 -25.20 16.28
CA LYS A 38 -6.99 -24.96 15.78
C LYS A 38 -6.53 -23.53 16.02
N ASN A 39 -7.46 -22.61 16.28
CA ASN A 39 -7.19 -21.19 16.47
C ASN A 39 -7.88 -20.67 17.75
N PRO A 40 -7.57 -21.22 18.94
CA PRO A 40 -8.23 -20.85 20.19
C PRO A 40 -7.99 -19.38 20.58
N ASP A 41 -6.88 -18.79 20.12
CA ASP A 41 -6.49 -17.41 20.45
C ASP A 41 -7.14 -16.34 19.53
N ASN A 42 -7.88 -16.76 18.50
CA ASN A 42 -8.47 -15.83 17.52
C ASN A 42 -10.01 -15.87 17.55
N PRO A 43 -10.68 -14.90 18.21
CA PRO A 43 -12.15 -14.85 18.26
C PRO A 43 -12.79 -14.68 16.87
N ARG A 44 -12.06 -14.09 15.91
CA ARG A 44 -12.53 -13.90 14.53
C ARG A 44 -12.59 -15.21 13.75
N ALA A 45 -11.84 -16.24 14.15
CA ALA A 45 -11.88 -17.56 13.51
C ALA A 45 -13.27 -18.21 13.68
N ALA A 46 -13.87 -18.08 14.86
CA ALA A 46 -15.22 -18.58 15.14
C ALA A 46 -16.30 -17.86 14.30
N GLU A 47 -16.21 -16.54 14.18
CA GLU A 47 -17.12 -15.73 13.35
C GLU A 47 -17.03 -16.13 11.86
N LEU A 48 -15.81 -16.21 11.32
CA LEU A 48 -15.56 -16.63 9.95
C LEU A 48 -16.02 -18.06 9.68
N PHE A 49 -15.81 -18.97 10.63
CA PHE A 49 -16.29 -20.35 10.52
C PHE A 49 -17.81 -20.43 10.45
N HIS A 50 -18.50 -19.62 11.25
CA HIS A 50 -19.95 -19.55 11.23
C HIS A 50 -20.47 -18.93 9.93
N GLU A 51 -19.82 -17.89 9.41
CA GLU A 51 -20.10 -17.31 8.10
C GLU A 51 -19.91 -18.31 6.95
N LEU A 52 -18.78 -19.04 6.94
CA LEU A 52 -18.51 -20.09 5.97
C LEU A 52 -19.57 -21.20 6.00
N SER A 53 -20.08 -21.53 7.19
CA SER A 53 -21.11 -22.56 7.36
C SER A 53 -22.45 -22.09 6.80
N ARG A 54 -22.84 -20.83 7.04
CA ARG A 54 -24.03 -20.23 6.40
C ARG A 54 -23.90 -20.16 4.89
N ALA A 55 -22.73 -19.79 4.38
CA ALA A 55 -22.46 -19.77 2.94
C ALA A 55 -22.63 -21.17 2.31
N LEU A 56 -22.10 -22.21 2.96
CA LEU A 56 -22.27 -23.58 2.49
C LEU A 56 -23.74 -24.02 2.50
N GLU A 57 -24.48 -23.70 3.54
CA GLU A 57 -25.90 -24.05 3.67
C GLU A 57 -26.72 -23.50 2.50
N ILE A 58 -26.57 -22.21 2.21
CA ILE A 58 -27.28 -21.52 1.12
C ILE A 58 -26.84 -22.06 -0.25
N LEU A 59 -25.55 -22.27 -0.47
CA LEU A 59 -25.02 -22.71 -1.76
C LEU A 59 -25.21 -24.22 -2.03
N THR A 60 -25.50 -25.01 -1.00
CA THR A 60 -25.75 -26.45 -1.13
C THR A 60 -27.20 -26.77 -1.48
N ASP A 61 -28.16 -25.99 -0.96
CA ASP A 61 -29.57 -26.11 -1.37
C ASP A 61 -29.80 -25.43 -2.73
N THR A 62 -30.34 -26.18 -3.68
CA THR A 62 -30.61 -25.71 -5.04
C THR A 62 -31.63 -24.58 -5.05
N LYS A 63 -32.63 -24.61 -4.16
CA LYS A 63 -33.65 -23.55 -4.06
C LYS A 63 -33.07 -22.28 -3.45
N ALA A 64 -32.34 -22.40 -2.33
CA ALA A 64 -31.69 -21.27 -1.69
C ALA A 64 -30.63 -20.62 -2.60
N ARG A 65 -29.80 -21.41 -3.30
CA ARG A 65 -28.82 -20.91 -4.27
C ARG A 65 -29.50 -20.13 -5.39
N ALA A 66 -30.55 -20.67 -5.99
CA ALA A 66 -31.27 -19.97 -7.06
C ALA A 66 -31.93 -18.66 -6.57
N ALA A 67 -32.43 -18.62 -5.33
CA ALA A 67 -32.96 -17.39 -4.74
C ALA A 67 -31.86 -16.35 -4.49
N TYR A 68 -30.71 -16.79 -3.97
CA TYR A 68 -29.54 -15.94 -3.76
C TYR A 68 -29.03 -15.34 -5.08
N ASP A 69 -28.84 -16.17 -6.09
CA ASP A 69 -28.34 -15.75 -7.41
C ASP A 69 -29.28 -14.71 -8.06
N LYS A 70 -30.60 -14.87 -7.89
CA LYS A 70 -31.60 -13.88 -8.34
C LYS A 70 -31.42 -12.53 -7.64
N VAL A 71 -31.21 -12.52 -6.33
CA VAL A 71 -30.99 -11.29 -5.56
C VAL A 71 -29.69 -10.61 -5.98
N VAL A 72 -28.61 -11.37 -6.16
CA VAL A 72 -27.32 -10.84 -6.63
C VAL A 72 -27.46 -10.24 -8.04
N ALA A 73 -28.11 -10.95 -8.95
CA ALA A 73 -28.36 -10.47 -10.31
C ALA A 73 -29.21 -9.19 -10.31
N ALA A 74 -30.29 -9.14 -9.51
CA ALA A 74 -31.14 -7.96 -9.40
C ALA A 74 -30.39 -6.75 -8.82
N ARG A 75 -29.53 -6.95 -7.82
CA ARG A 75 -28.66 -5.89 -7.27
C ARG A 75 -27.67 -5.37 -8.32
N LYS A 76 -27.05 -6.26 -9.11
CA LYS A 76 -26.14 -5.88 -10.19
C LYS A 76 -26.86 -5.05 -11.26
N GLN A 77 -28.02 -5.51 -11.73
CA GLN A 77 -28.85 -4.78 -12.70
C GLN A 77 -29.31 -3.43 -12.16
N ALA A 78 -29.68 -3.34 -10.87
CA ALA A 78 -30.04 -2.06 -10.26
C ALA A 78 -28.86 -1.07 -10.25
N LYS A 79 -27.65 -1.53 -9.90
CA LYS A 79 -26.42 -0.71 -9.94
C LYS A 79 -26.12 -0.22 -11.36
N GLU A 80 -26.26 -1.08 -12.36
CA GLU A 80 -26.05 -0.73 -13.77
C GLU A 80 -27.06 0.32 -14.25
N ARG A 81 -28.35 0.14 -13.94
CA ARG A 81 -29.38 1.14 -14.28
C ARG A 81 -29.09 2.51 -13.67
N VAL A 82 -28.72 2.56 -12.38
CA VAL A 82 -28.36 3.83 -11.73
C VAL A 82 -27.17 4.48 -12.44
N ARG A 83 -26.12 3.71 -12.73
CA ARG A 83 -24.95 4.19 -13.48
C ARG A 83 -25.33 4.75 -14.86
N GLU A 84 -26.24 4.09 -15.57
CA GLU A 84 -26.74 4.57 -16.86
C GLU A 84 -27.54 5.86 -16.74
N PHE A 85 -28.44 5.96 -15.76
CA PHE A 85 -29.21 7.18 -15.50
C PHE A 85 -28.30 8.34 -15.12
N ASP A 86 -27.30 8.11 -14.27
CA ASP A 86 -26.32 9.12 -13.87
C ASP A 86 -25.48 9.57 -15.07
N ALA A 87 -25.04 8.64 -15.91
CA ALA A 87 -24.31 8.96 -17.15
C ALA A 87 -25.16 9.81 -18.10
N LYS A 88 -26.44 9.46 -18.28
CA LYS A 88 -27.39 10.24 -19.10
C LYS A 88 -27.62 11.63 -18.52
N ARG A 89 -27.84 11.73 -17.21
CA ARG A 89 -28.05 13.01 -16.52
C ARG A 89 -26.84 13.92 -16.65
N ARG A 90 -25.62 13.38 -16.50
CA ARG A 90 -24.38 14.12 -16.72
C ARG A 90 -24.26 14.62 -18.15
N LYS A 91 -24.50 13.74 -19.14
CA LYS A 91 -24.45 14.13 -20.55
C LYS A 91 -25.46 15.24 -20.88
N LEU A 92 -26.68 15.13 -20.35
CA LEU A 92 -27.71 16.16 -20.55
C LEU A 92 -27.29 17.50 -19.92
N LYS A 93 -26.66 17.46 -18.74
CA LYS A 93 -26.13 18.67 -18.10
C LYS A 93 -25.03 19.31 -18.95
N GLU A 94 -24.06 18.52 -19.41
CA GLU A 94 -22.96 19.00 -20.28
C GLU A 94 -23.49 19.61 -21.58
N ASP A 95 -24.49 18.98 -22.20
CA ASP A 95 -25.11 19.48 -23.44
C ASP A 95 -25.88 20.80 -23.22
N LEU A 96 -26.61 20.91 -22.10
CA LEU A 96 -27.27 22.15 -21.71
C LEU A 96 -26.25 23.27 -21.44
N GLU A 97 -25.21 22.98 -20.68
CA GLU A 97 -24.15 23.93 -20.33
C GLU A 97 -23.41 24.41 -21.58
N ALA A 98 -23.05 23.50 -22.49
CA ALA A 98 -22.43 23.86 -23.77
C ALA A 98 -23.34 24.75 -24.62
N ARG A 99 -24.65 24.50 -24.63
CA ARG A 99 -25.60 25.33 -25.39
C ARG A 99 -25.81 26.70 -24.76
N GLU A 100 -25.85 26.77 -23.42
CA GLU A 100 -25.90 28.04 -22.69
C GLU A 100 -24.62 28.85 -22.91
N GLU A 101 -23.46 28.21 -22.91
CA GLU A 101 -22.18 28.84 -23.18
C GLU A 101 -22.08 29.35 -24.62
N ALA A 102 -22.50 28.55 -25.60
CA ALA A 102 -22.57 28.97 -27.00
C ALA A 102 -23.52 30.16 -27.19
N TYR A 103 -24.67 30.16 -26.49
CA TYR A 103 -25.60 31.28 -26.52
C TYR A 103 -25.01 32.54 -25.87
N LYS A 104 -24.39 32.42 -24.69
CA LYS A 104 -23.67 33.54 -24.06
C LYS A 104 -22.59 34.10 -24.96
N ARG A 105 -21.86 33.23 -25.67
CA ARG A 105 -20.83 33.61 -26.64
C ARG A 105 -21.40 34.33 -27.86
N SER A 106 -22.63 33.99 -28.28
CA SER A 106 -23.33 34.71 -29.35
C SER A 106 -23.91 36.06 -28.93
N LEU A 107 -24.21 36.24 -27.63
CA LEU A 107 -24.76 37.48 -27.08
C LEU A 107 -23.71 38.58 -26.89
N ASP A 108 -22.43 38.23 -26.89
CA ASP A 108 -21.33 39.17 -26.70
C ASP A 108 -20.97 39.86 -28.04
N PRO A 109 -21.29 41.15 -28.24
CA PRO A 109 -20.99 41.86 -29.48
C PRO A 109 -19.49 42.02 -29.73
N THR A 110 -18.66 41.92 -28.67
CA THR A 110 -17.20 42.00 -28.82
C THR A 110 -16.59 40.72 -29.39
N TYR A 111 -17.35 39.62 -29.41
CA TYR A 111 -16.83 38.33 -29.89
C TYR A 111 -16.54 38.31 -31.40
N ASN A 112 -17.28 39.11 -32.18
CA ASN A 112 -17.07 39.23 -33.63
C ASN A 112 -16.05 40.32 -34.00
N THR A 113 -15.55 41.09 -33.03
CA THR A 113 -14.55 42.16 -33.21
C THR A 113 -13.23 41.90 -32.50
N LYS A 114 -13.05 40.73 -31.86
CA LYS A 114 -11.75 40.36 -31.29
C LYS A 114 -10.73 40.21 -32.42
N SER A 115 -9.74 41.10 -32.41
CA SER A 115 -8.56 41.02 -33.27
C SER A 115 -7.95 39.62 -33.15
N ASP A 116 -7.37 39.11 -34.24
CA ASP A 116 -6.76 37.77 -34.26
C ASP A 116 -5.72 37.58 -33.14
N GLU A 117 -5.11 38.68 -32.67
CA GLU A 117 -4.21 38.73 -31.52
C GLU A 117 -4.88 38.30 -30.21
N GLU A 118 -6.13 38.72 -29.95
CA GLU A 118 -6.85 38.34 -28.73
C GLU A 118 -7.31 36.88 -28.79
N ARG A 119 -7.62 36.38 -29.98
CA ARG A 119 -7.93 34.96 -30.19
C ARG A 119 -6.69 34.11 -29.96
N LEU A 120 -5.56 34.54 -30.49
CA LEU A 120 -4.27 33.88 -30.27
C LEU A 120 -3.88 33.90 -28.80
N LYS A 121 -4.03 35.04 -28.12
CA LYS A 121 -3.72 35.18 -26.68
C LYS A 121 -4.63 34.31 -25.81
N ALA A 122 -5.93 34.25 -26.11
CA ALA A 122 -6.86 33.38 -25.40
C ALA A 122 -6.56 31.89 -25.64
N GLU A 123 -6.13 31.51 -26.85
CA GLU A 123 -5.75 30.12 -27.14
C GLU A 123 -4.41 29.75 -26.45
N ILE A 124 -3.44 30.67 -26.40
CA ILE A 124 -2.19 30.49 -25.65
C ILE A 124 -2.48 30.34 -24.15
N GLU A 125 -3.31 31.21 -23.58
CA GLU A 125 -3.70 31.12 -22.16
C GLU A 125 -4.42 29.80 -21.86
N ARG A 126 -5.30 29.37 -22.76
CA ARG A 126 -5.96 28.07 -22.66
C ARG A 126 -4.96 26.91 -22.68
N LEU A 127 -4.02 26.90 -23.62
CA LEU A 127 -2.99 25.85 -23.73
C LEU A 127 -2.05 25.84 -22.52
N GLN A 128 -1.66 27.00 -22.01
CA GLN A 128 -0.87 27.13 -20.79
C GLN A 128 -1.64 26.63 -19.57
N LYS A 129 -2.94 26.93 -19.47
CA LYS A 129 -3.80 26.44 -18.39
C LYS A 129 -4.03 24.93 -18.46
N GLU A 130 -4.25 24.40 -19.67
CA GLU A 130 -4.42 22.96 -19.90
C GLU A 130 -3.12 22.19 -19.60
N GLY A 131 -1.96 22.72 -20.03
CA GLY A 131 -0.66 22.18 -19.67
C GLY A 131 -0.34 22.28 -18.17
N SER A 132 -0.64 23.42 -17.54
CA SER A 132 -0.48 23.61 -16.09
C SER A 132 -1.35 22.63 -15.30
N LYS A 133 -2.59 22.40 -15.75
CA LYS A 133 -3.50 21.45 -15.12
C LYS A 133 -3.00 20.01 -15.27
N GLN A 134 -2.47 19.63 -16.43
CA GLN A 134 -1.87 18.30 -16.63
C GLN A 134 -0.65 18.09 -15.72
N VAL A 135 0.23 19.09 -15.62
CA VAL A 135 1.38 19.04 -14.70
C VAL A 135 0.92 18.94 -13.25
N GLU A 136 -0.09 19.71 -12.85
CA GLU A 136 -0.65 19.65 -11.50
C GLU A 136 -1.30 18.29 -11.21
N GLU A 137 -2.02 17.71 -12.16
CA GLU A 137 -2.62 16.37 -12.04
C GLU A 137 -1.54 15.28 -11.93
N GLU A 138 -0.46 15.36 -12.73
CA GLU A 138 0.69 14.45 -12.65
C GLU A 138 1.41 14.59 -11.30
N VAL A 139 1.64 15.81 -10.83
CA VAL A 139 2.23 16.07 -9.51
C VAL A 139 1.32 15.52 -8.41
N ALA A 140 0.02 15.75 -8.48
CA ALA A 140 -0.94 15.25 -7.51
C ALA A 140 -1.04 13.72 -7.54
N PHE A 141 -0.90 13.09 -8.71
CA PHE A 141 -0.84 11.64 -8.86
C PHE A 141 0.42 11.07 -8.21
N VAL A 142 1.59 11.61 -8.54
CA VAL A 142 2.87 11.21 -7.93
C VAL A 142 2.84 11.43 -6.42
N GLN A 143 2.34 12.57 -5.96
CA GLN A 143 2.21 12.88 -4.54
C GLN A 143 1.24 11.93 -3.83
N ARG A 144 0.15 11.52 -4.49
CA ARG A 144 -0.77 10.49 -3.99
C ARG A 144 -0.10 9.12 -3.93
N GLN A 145 0.71 8.74 -4.92
CA GLN A 145 1.47 7.51 -4.88
C GLN A 145 2.51 7.51 -3.75
N ILE A 146 3.24 8.61 -3.55
CA ILE A 146 4.16 8.78 -2.43
C ILE A 146 3.39 8.69 -1.09
N TRP A 147 2.24 9.35 -0.99
CA TRP A 147 1.38 9.30 0.19
C TRP A 147 0.86 7.90 0.46
N GLU A 148 0.45 7.17 -0.57
CA GLU A 148 -0.06 5.80 -0.49
C GLU A 148 1.05 4.79 -0.19
N GLN A 149 2.28 5.01 -0.66
CA GLN A 149 3.43 4.20 -0.24
C GLN A 149 3.77 4.47 1.24
N LEU A 150 3.78 5.73 1.67
CA LEU A 150 4.01 6.10 3.07
C LEU A 150 2.89 5.62 4.01
N HIS A 151 1.61 5.73 3.61
CA HIS A 151 0.45 5.39 4.42
C HIS A 151 -0.05 3.94 4.22
N GLY A 152 0.25 3.31 3.09
CA GLY A 152 -0.01 1.89 2.81
C GLY A 152 0.84 0.97 3.68
N LEU A 153 2.03 1.43 4.10
CA LEU A 153 2.83 0.80 5.15
C LEU A 153 2.26 1.03 6.56
N SER A 154 1.41 2.04 6.75
CA SER A 154 0.78 2.37 8.04
C SER A 154 -0.53 1.61 8.30
N LYS A 155 -1.31 1.27 7.27
CA LYS A 155 -2.62 0.60 7.45
C LYS A 155 -2.57 -0.90 7.76
N ASN A 156 -1.39 -1.53 7.73
CA ASN A 156 -1.24 -2.91 8.21
C ASN A 156 -0.60 -3.00 9.60
N SER A 157 -0.23 -1.86 10.20
CA SER A 157 0.00 -1.79 11.64
C SER A 157 -1.23 -1.15 12.28
N LYS A 158 -2.15 -1.99 12.79
CA LYS A 158 -2.42 -1.82 14.22
C LYS A 158 -1.03 -1.77 14.84
N SER A 159 -0.55 -0.59 15.24
CA SER A 159 0.59 -0.52 16.13
C SER A 159 0.19 -1.38 17.31
N ASN A 160 0.63 -2.64 17.29
CA ASN A 160 0.79 -3.38 18.51
C ASN A 160 1.74 -2.49 19.29
N ILE A 161 1.20 -1.78 20.27
CA ILE A 161 1.95 -1.07 21.29
C ILE A 161 3.03 -2.01 21.90
N GLU A 162 2.88 -3.32 21.71
CA GLU A 162 3.86 -4.37 22.01
C GLU A 162 5.12 -4.46 21.13
N ASP A 163 5.24 -3.75 19.99
CA ASP A 163 6.29 -4.04 19.00
C ASP A 163 7.66 -3.41 19.31
N PHE A 164 7.77 -2.36 20.14
CA PHE A 164 9.05 -1.69 20.43
C PHE A 164 9.64 -2.05 21.79
N ARG A 165 9.51 -3.34 22.15
CA ARG A 165 9.99 -3.89 23.41
C ARG A 165 11.36 -4.52 23.27
N ILE A 166 12.29 -4.11 24.12
CA ILE A 166 13.63 -4.66 24.22
C ILE A 166 13.74 -5.45 25.52
N LYS A 167 14.13 -6.71 25.40
CA LYS A 167 14.50 -7.55 26.53
C LYS A 167 15.95 -7.28 26.90
N ILE A 168 16.17 -6.88 28.14
CA ILE A 168 17.48 -6.53 28.70
C ILE A 168 17.93 -7.68 29.62
N ARG A 169 19.15 -8.16 29.43
CA ARG A 169 19.78 -9.13 30.33
C ARG A 169 21.19 -8.70 30.70
N TRP A 170 21.64 -9.05 31.89
CA TRP A 170 23.01 -8.86 32.34
C TRP A 170 23.42 -9.98 33.29
N LYS A 171 24.71 -10.08 33.60
CA LYS A 171 25.20 -11.06 34.57
C LYS A 171 24.92 -10.55 35.98
N ALA A 172 24.22 -11.36 36.77
CA ALA A 172 23.99 -11.09 38.19
C ALA A 172 24.35 -12.35 38.98
N GLN A 173 25.18 -12.20 40.01
CA GLN A 173 25.57 -13.31 40.88
C GLN A 173 24.47 -13.58 41.91
N GLU A 174 24.33 -14.86 42.29
CA GLU A 174 23.37 -15.27 43.31
C GLU A 174 23.82 -14.71 44.67
N GLY A 175 22.96 -13.88 45.29
CA GLY A 175 23.28 -13.17 46.54
C GLY A 175 23.84 -11.74 46.39
N ASP A 176 24.07 -11.25 45.17
CA ASP A 176 24.59 -9.87 44.97
C ASP A 176 23.51 -8.81 45.30
N PRO A 177 23.75 -7.91 46.28
CA PRO A 177 22.80 -6.86 46.66
C PRO A 177 22.68 -5.77 45.60
N THR A 178 23.68 -5.61 44.72
CA THR A 178 23.71 -4.57 43.69
C THR A 178 23.07 -5.03 42.37
N ASN A 179 22.63 -6.29 42.29
CA ASN A 179 22.02 -6.88 41.09
C ASN A 179 22.87 -6.64 39.84
N GLY A 180 24.18 -6.89 39.92
CA GLY A 180 25.12 -6.66 38.83
C GLY A 180 25.34 -5.18 38.48
N GLY A 181 25.06 -4.26 39.41
CA GLY A 181 25.19 -2.81 39.23
C GLY A 181 24.00 -2.12 38.56
N TYR A 182 22.91 -2.84 38.28
CA TYR A 182 21.74 -2.31 37.56
C TYR A 182 20.49 -2.20 38.42
N ASN A 183 19.87 -1.03 38.38
CA ASN A 183 18.62 -0.71 39.03
C ASN A 183 17.67 -0.01 38.04
N TYR A 184 16.47 0.34 38.50
CA TYR A 184 15.50 1.02 37.64
C TYR A 184 16.04 2.38 37.16
N ASP A 185 16.61 3.18 38.06
CA ASP A 185 16.99 4.57 37.78
C ASP A 185 18.13 4.67 36.77
N ASN A 186 19.14 3.80 36.87
CA ASN A 186 20.27 3.84 35.97
C ASN A 186 19.92 3.29 34.58
N LEU A 187 19.09 2.24 34.50
CA LEU A 187 18.54 1.76 33.23
C LEU A 187 17.64 2.82 32.60
N HIS A 188 16.76 3.46 33.37
CA HIS A 188 15.91 4.53 32.86
C HIS A 188 16.74 5.68 32.29
N LYS A 189 17.77 6.12 33.01
CA LYS A 189 18.69 7.17 32.54
C LYS A 189 19.51 6.77 31.31
N MET A 190 19.92 5.50 31.21
CA MET A 190 20.65 4.99 30.06
C MET A 190 19.77 4.87 28.82
N PHE A 191 18.50 4.49 28.97
CA PHE A 191 17.61 4.28 27.83
C PHE A 191 16.85 5.54 27.40
N SER A 192 16.65 6.51 28.30
CA SER A 192 15.94 7.77 27.98
C SER A 192 16.70 8.68 27.02
N LYS A 193 18.02 8.51 26.84
CA LYS A 193 18.80 9.26 25.84
C LYS A 193 18.45 8.93 24.39
N TYR A 194 17.80 7.78 24.16
CA TYR A 194 17.46 7.31 22.81
C TYR A 194 16.05 7.68 22.38
N GLY A 195 15.17 8.02 23.33
CA GLY A 195 13.79 8.43 23.08
C GLY A 195 12.88 8.21 24.28
N ASP A 196 11.60 8.50 24.07
CA ASP A 196 10.59 8.42 25.13
C ASP A 196 10.30 6.96 25.53
N ILE A 197 10.49 6.67 26.81
CA ILE A 197 10.23 5.37 27.42
C ILE A 197 8.76 5.33 27.85
N THR A 198 8.00 4.41 27.28
CA THR A 198 6.60 4.16 27.66
C THR A 198 6.51 3.28 28.90
N ALA A 199 7.37 2.26 29.01
CA ALA A 199 7.44 1.41 30.19
C ALA A 199 8.85 0.84 30.39
N LEU A 200 9.30 0.78 31.64
CA LEU A 200 10.52 0.07 32.04
C LEU A 200 10.20 -0.81 33.25
N VAL A 201 10.56 -2.09 33.17
CA VAL A 201 10.30 -3.06 34.25
C VAL A 201 11.57 -3.85 34.53
N VAL A 202 12.07 -3.77 35.76
CA VAL A 202 13.15 -4.62 36.28
C VAL A 202 12.53 -5.83 36.99
N SER A 203 12.99 -7.03 36.69
CA SER A 203 12.41 -8.25 37.28
C SER A 203 12.82 -8.39 38.75
N SER A 204 11.85 -8.34 39.65
CA SER A 204 12.05 -8.64 41.08
C SER A 204 12.21 -10.14 41.34
N ALA A 205 11.60 -11.00 40.50
CA ALA A 205 11.64 -12.45 40.65
C ALA A 205 12.94 -13.10 40.13
N LYS A 206 13.58 -12.49 39.12
CA LYS A 206 14.82 -13.01 38.52
C LYS A 206 15.81 -11.87 38.30
N LYS A 207 16.86 -11.86 39.12
CA LYS A 207 18.00 -10.94 38.99
C LYS A 207 18.61 -11.02 37.58
N GLY A 208 19.21 -9.92 37.12
CA GLY A 208 19.85 -9.88 35.80
C GLY A 208 18.92 -9.64 34.61
N ARG A 209 17.67 -9.19 34.83
CA ARG A 209 16.66 -9.06 33.76
C ARG A 209 15.83 -7.78 33.90
N ALA A 210 15.64 -7.11 32.77
CA ALA A 210 14.68 -6.01 32.64
C ALA A 210 14.05 -6.02 31.25
N MET A 211 13.05 -5.17 31.07
CA MET A 211 12.38 -4.96 29.81
C MET A 211 12.03 -3.49 29.68
N VAL A 212 12.34 -2.92 28.52
CA VAL A 212 12.04 -1.52 28.20
C VAL A 212 11.16 -1.48 26.95
N GLU A 213 10.23 -0.55 26.94
CA GLU A 213 9.29 -0.26 25.87
C GLU A 213 9.43 1.21 25.48
N PHE A 214 9.65 1.45 24.19
CA PHE A 214 9.76 2.79 23.62
C PHE A 214 8.48 3.17 22.89
N GLY A 215 8.17 4.47 22.87
CA GLY A 215 7.08 5.01 22.04
C GLY A 215 7.37 4.89 20.54
N ASP A 216 8.65 4.96 20.16
CA ASP A 216 9.10 5.02 18.78
C ASP A 216 10.02 3.86 18.38
N LYS A 217 9.83 3.33 17.16
CA LYS A 217 10.66 2.29 16.56
C LYS A 217 12.13 2.69 16.45
N SER A 218 12.38 3.92 16.00
CA SER A 218 13.72 4.47 15.78
C SER A 218 14.53 4.54 17.09
N ALA A 219 13.87 4.91 18.19
CA ALA A 219 14.47 4.94 19.53
C ALA A 219 14.90 3.53 19.98
N ALA A 220 14.04 2.53 19.77
CA ALA A 220 14.35 1.14 20.11
C ALA A 220 15.50 0.55 19.28
N GLU A 221 15.54 0.82 17.97
CA GLU A 221 16.62 0.36 17.09
C GLU A 221 17.97 1.01 17.44
N THR A 222 17.95 2.31 17.72
CA THR A 222 19.16 3.05 18.15
C THR A 222 19.68 2.53 19.48
N ALA A 223 18.80 2.30 20.45
CA ALA A 223 19.18 1.73 21.74
C ALA A 223 19.79 0.33 21.61
N LEU A 224 19.26 -0.52 20.71
CA LEU A 224 19.79 -1.86 20.48
C LEU A 224 21.19 -1.84 19.83
N LEU A 225 21.45 -0.85 18.98
CA LEU A 225 22.71 -0.73 18.24
C LEU A 225 23.82 -0.07 19.08
N VAL A 226 23.47 0.91 19.91
CA VAL A 226 24.43 1.80 20.58
C VAL A 226 24.65 1.44 22.05
N GLU A 227 23.64 0.91 22.75
CA GLU A 227 23.74 0.71 24.20
C GLU A 227 24.47 -0.58 24.56
N ILE A 228 25.59 -0.41 25.26
CA ILE A 228 26.44 -1.52 25.73
C ILE A 228 26.24 -1.73 27.25
N GLY A 229 25.78 -0.73 27.99
CA GLY A 229 25.66 -0.78 29.45
C GLY A 229 26.91 -0.32 30.21
N LEU A 230 27.10 -0.85 31.42
CA LEU A 230 28.24 -0.62 32.28
C LEU A 230 29.43 -1.38 31.70
N VAL A 231 30.59 -0.72 31.64
CA VAL A 231 31.83 -1.29 31.09
C VAL A 231 32.22 -2.59 31.81
N GLU A 232 31.99 -2.66 33.11
CA GLU A 232 32.30 -3.83 33.94
C GLU A 232 31.29 -4.98 33.77
N ASN A 233 30.07 -4.68 33.32
CA ASN A 233 29.00 -5.66 33.17
C ASN A 233 28.06 -5.29 32.01
N PRO A 234 28.41 -5.60 30.76
CA PRO A 234 27.65 -5.17 29.60
C PRO A 234 26.25 -5.80 29.53
N LEU A 235 25.30 -5.04 28.98
CA LEU A 235 23.95 -5.49 28.71
C LEU A 235 23.88 -6.39 27.46
N ILE A 236 22.97 -7.34 27.52
CA ILE A 236 22.56 -8.19 26.39
C ILE A 236 21.14 -7.76 26.02
N LEU A 237 21.03 -7.05 24.91
CA LEU A 237 19.78 -6.49 24.41
C LEU A 237 19.21 -7.36 23.28
N ARG A 238 17.89 -7.57 23.29
CA ARG A 238 17.16 -8.29 22.24
C ARG A 238 15.84 -7.62 21.96
N GLY A 239 15.66 -7.12 20.74
CA GLY A 239 14.36 -6.69 20.24
C GLY A 239 13.40 -7.86 20.08
N LEU A 240 12.16 -7.69 20.51
CA LEU A 240 11.13 -8.74 20.44
C LEU A 240 10.32 -8.73 19.14
N TRP A 241 10.50 -7.72 18.28
CA TRP A 241 9.83 -7.60 16.98
C TRP A 241 10.33 -8.60 15.92
N ASP A 242 11.55 -9.11 16.02
CA ASP A 242 12.12 -10.08 15.06
C ASP A 242 11.63 -11.53 15.25
N ALA A 243 11.06 -11.86 16.41
CA ALA A 243 10.63 -13.23 16.70
C ALA A 243 9.39 -13.62 15.88
N ARG A 244 8.58 -12.65 15.45
CA ARG A 244 7.39 -12.88 14.61
C ARG A 244 7.73 -13.23 13.16
N ASN A 245 8.90 -12.80 12.64
CA ASN A 245 9.30 -13.04 11.24
C ASN A 245 10.10 -14.33 10.99
N ARG A 246 10.63 -14.99 12.03
CA ARG A 246 11.37 -16.26 11.85
C ARG A 246 10.46 -17.50 11.76
N SER A 247 9.23 -17.42 12.23
CA SER A 247 8.27 -18.53 12.21
C SER A 247 7.63 -18.75 10.83
N SER A 248 7.77 -17.82 9.89
CA SER A 248 7.22 -17.90 8.52
C SER A 248 8.26 -18.30 7.45
N ALA A 249 9.54 -18.40 7.80
CA ALA A 249 10.63 -18.67 6.85
C ALA A 249 11.19 -20.11 6.88
N ALA A 250 10.65 -21.01 7.71
CA ALA A 250 11.19 -22.35 7.95
C ALA A 250 10.52 -23.49 7.15
N THR A 251 9.81 -23.20 6.07
CA THR A 251 9.33 -24.23 5.11
C THR A 251 9.52 -23.74 3.68
N ASN A 252 10.74 -23.82 3.17
CA ASN A 252 11.05 -24.14 1.76
C ASN A 252 12.57 -24.12 1.57
N SER A 253 13.20 -25.25 1.86
CA SER A 253 14.51 -25.59 1.34
C SER A 253 14.56 -27.09 1.15
N THR A 254 14.41 -27.53 -0.09
CA THR A 254 15.03 -28.77 -0.57
C THR A 254 15.13 -28.75 -2.09
N ASN A 255 16.37 -28.95 -2.53
CA ASN A 255 16.82 -29.52 -3.79
C ASN A 255 17.08 -28.57 -4.98
N SER A 256 18.34 -28.17 -5.04
CA SER A 256 19.11 -28.02 -6.27
C SER A 256 19.24 -29.35 -7.01
N ASN A 257 19.00 -29.36 -8.32
CA ASN A 257 19.75 -30.24 -9.22
C ASN A 257 19.87 -29.68 -10.64
N ILE A 258 21.04 -29.94 -11.20
CA ILE A 258 21.67 -29.33 -12.38
C ILE A 258 21.20 -30.01 -13.69
N GLY A 259 21.03 -29.23 -14.76
CA GLY A 259 20.88 -29.76 -16.12
C GLY A 259 20.93 -28.67 -17.22
N LYS A 260 22.05 -28.63 -17.96
CA LYS A 260 22.28 -27.93 -19.25
C LYS A 260 21.34 -28.51 -20.35
N PRO A 261 21.03 -27.83 -21.48
CA PRO A 261 22.01 -27.54 -22.55
C PRO A 261 21.77 -26.24 -23.39
N SER A 262 22.71 -26.01 -24.32
CA SER A 262 22.93 -24.90 -25.28
C SER A 262 21.80 -24.54 -26.27
N PRO A 263 21.97 -23.44 -27.04
CA PRO A 263 21.78 -23.54 -28.50
C PRO A 263 22.84 -22.82 -29.36
N LYS A 264 23.00 -23.30 -30.60
CA LYS A 264 23.76 -22.73 -31.72
C LYS A 264 22.79 -22.18 -32.79
N ASN A 265 23.15 -21.03 -33.39
CA ASN A 265 23.00 -20.60 -34.81
C ASN A 265 21.60 -20.64 -35.48
N THR A 266 21.18 -19.77 -36.41
CA THR A 266 21.88 -18.89 -37.37
C THR A 266 20.86 -17.95 -38.05
N HIS A 267 21.35 -16.83 -38.58
CA HIS A 267 20.70 -15.86 -39.47
C HIS A 267 20.10 -16.45 -40.77
N LEU A 268 19.08 -15.78 -41.35
CA LEU A 268 19.14 -15.16 -42.71
C LEU A 268 17.90 -14.31 -43.07
N LYS A 269 18.14 -13.35 -43.97
CA LYS A 269 17.41 -12.09 -44.29
C LYS A 269 16.25 -12.25 -45.29
N SER A 270 15.25 -11.35 -45.30
CA SER A 270 15.13 -10.27 -46.32
C SER A 270 13.77 -9.49 -46.37
N LYS A 271 13.89 -8.15 -46.38
CA LYS A 271 13.21 -7.05 -47.15
C LYS A 271 11.66 -7.03 -47.26
N ILE A 272 10.93 -6.16 -46.54
CA ILE A 272 10.56 -4.72 -46.74
C ILE A 272 9.42 -4.45 -47.75
N SER A 273 8.34 -3.84 -47.22
CA SER A 273 7.39 -2.83 -47.79
C SER A 273 5.93 -3.24 -47.47
N THR A 274 4.98 -2.44 -46.98
CA THR A 274 4.87 -1.08 -46.41
C THR A 274 3.46 -1.03 -45.79
N SER A 275 3.30 -0.63 -44.52
CA SER A 275 2.14 0.17 -44.05
C SER A 275 2.28 0.48 -42.56
N LEU A 276 2.21 1.77 -42.25
CA LEU A 276 2.20 2.44 -40.94
C LEU A 276 1.62 1.60 -39.78
N SER A 277 2.46 1.30 -38.78
CA SER A 277 2.03 0.77 -37.48
C SER A 277 2.59 1.62 -36.34
N PHE A 278 1.67 2.07 -35.50
CA PHE A 278 1.83 2.81 -34.24
C PHE A 278 2.62 1.97 -33.21
N ALA A 279 3.95 1.96 -33.31
CA ALA A 279 4.83 1.30 -32.34
C ALA A 279 6.19 1.99 -32.28
N SER A 280 6.22 3.23 -31.78
CA SER A 280 7.45 3.86 -31.30
C SER A 280 7.12 4.84 -30.18
N ALA A 281 6.41 4.36 -29.16
CA ALA A 281 6.59 4.90 -27.82
C ALA A 281 7.63 4.00 -27.14
N PRO A 282 8.74 4.54 -26.62
CA PRO A 282 9.60 3.76 -25.74
C PRO A 282 8.73 3.28 -24.58
N ASP A 283 8.74 1.98 -24.33
CA ASP A 283 8.05 1.37 -23.20
C ASP A 283 8.84 1.74 -21.93
N ILE A 284 8.54 2.92 -21.38
CA ILE A 284 9.19 3.51 -20.20
C ILE A 284 9.08 2.56 -18.99
N PHE A 285 8.14 1.61 -19.00
CA PHE A 285 7.90 0.69 -17.88
C PHE A 285 8.86 -0.51 -17.83
N ALA A 286 9.60 -0.80 -18.91
CA ALA A 286 10.46 -1.98 -18.98
C ALA A 286 11.87 -1.77 -18.38
N GLN A 287 12.29 -0.52 -18.11
CA GLN A 287 13.64 -0.21 -17.59
C GLN A 287 13.71 -0.04 -16.07
N GLN A 288 12.60 -0.16 -15.34
CA GLN A 288 12.56 0.06 -13.89
C GLN A 288 12.97 -1.16 -13.03
N ALA A 289 13.57 -2.18 -13.64
CA ALA A 289 14.07 -3.33 -12.89
C ALA A 289 15.61 -3.29 -12.79
N ARG A 290 16.09 -2.97 -11.58
CA ARG A 290 17.47 -3.03 -11.04
C ARG A 290 18.19 -1.69 -10.86
N MET A 291 17.64 -0.79 -10.06
CA MET A 291 18.42 0.26 -9.38
C MET A 291 18.41 -0.02 -7.88
N SER A 292 19.53 0.19 -7.21
CA SER A 292 19.60 0.09 -5.74
C SER A 292 18.85 1.24 -5.08
N ASP A 293 18.38 1.06 -3.84
CA ASP A 293 17.57 2.07 -3.14
C ASP A 293 18.27 3.45 -3.07
N GLY A 294 19.60 3.48 -2.97
CA GLY A 294 20.38 4.73 -3.01
C GLY A 294 20.46 5.39 -4.40
N GLU A 295 20.42 4.60 -5.47
CA GLU A 295 20.37 5.12 -6.85
C GLU A 295 18.97 5.65 -7.19
N PHE A 296 17.92 5.03 -6.62
CA PHE A 296 16.56 5.52 -6.74
C PHE A 296 16.39 6.86 -6.00
N GLU A 297 16.88 6.96 -4.75
CA GLU A 297 16.83 8.20 -3.98
C GLU A 297 17.61 9.33 -4.67
N SER A 298 18.79 9.03 -5.23
CA SER A 298 19.57 9.98 -6.02
C SER A 298 18.82 10.45 -7.28
N SER A 299 18.15 9.54 -7.98
CA SER A 299 17.35 9.86 -9.16
C SER A 299 16.13 10.73 -8.81
N VAL A 300 15.46 10.44 -7.70
CA VAL A 300 14.31 11.22 -7.23
C VAL A 300 14.75 12.64 -6.85
N LEU A 301 15.85 12.79 -6.11
CA LEU A 301 16.40 14.09 -5.73
C LEU A 301 16.91 14.89 -6.94
N SER A 302 17.51 14.24 -7.93
CA SER A 302 17.93 14.88 -9.19
C SER A 302 16.72 15.40 -9.98
N ASN A 303 15.65 14.62 -10.04
CA ASN A 303 14.42 15.02 -10.72
C ASN A 303 13.69 16.15 -9.97
N LEU A 304 13.68 16.12 -8.63
CA LEU A 304 13.11 17.19 -7.80
C LEU A 304 13.86 18.51 -8.03
N ARG A 305 15.20 18.46 -8.06
CA ARG A 305 16.04 19.64 -8.32
C ARG A 305 15.79 20.23 -9.71
N ARG A 306 15.70 19.39 -10.75
CA ARG A 306 15.37 19.83 -12.11
C ARG A 306 13.96 20.42 -12.21
N ALA A 307 13.02 19.90 -11.43
CA ALA A 307 11.66 20.44 -11.37
C ALA A 307 11.64 21.83 -10.70
N GLU A 308 12.40 22.03 -9.63
CA GLU A 308 12.56 23.34 -8.98
C GLU A 308 13.24 24.36 -9.91
N GLU A 309 14.29 23.97 -10.64
CA GLU A 309 14.93 24.85 -11.62
C GLU A 309 13.98 25.23 -12.76
N ARG A 310 13.19 24.29 -13.28
CA ARG A 310 12.16 24.58 -14.29
C ARG A 310 11.09 25.52 -13.76
N LYS A 311 10.65 25.32 -12.52
CA LYS A 311 9.67 26.20 -11.86
C LYS A 311 10.22 27.62 -11.74
N ARG A 312 11.48 27.76 -11.34
CA ARG A 312 12.15 29.07 -11.22
C ARG A 312 12.27 29.79 -12.57
N LEU A 313 12.64 29.07 -13.63
CA LEU A 313 12.73 29.65 -14.98
C LEU A 313 11.36 30.10 -15.52
N LEU A 314 10.30 29.35 -15.23
CA LEU A 314 8.94 29.76 -15.58
C LEU A 314 8.49 31.00 -14.82
N GLU A 315 8.86 31.11 -13.56
CA GLU A 315 8.55 32.28 -12.71
C GLU A 315 9.33 33.52 -13.18
N GLU A 316 10.57 33.34 -13.64
CA GLU A 316 11.41 34.40 -14.21
C GLU A 316 10.90 34.88 -15.59
N LEU A 317 10.48 33.96 -16.46
CA LEU A 317 9.84 34.30 -17.74
C LEU A 317 8.53 35.05 -17.52
N LYS A 318 7.73 34.62 -16.55
CA LYS A 318 6.47 35.29 -16.19
C LYS A 318 6.71 36.71 -15.65
N ALA A 319 7.77 36.91 -14.86
CA ALA A 319 8.13 38.23 -14.35
C ALA A 319 8.65 39.19 -15.44
N GLN A 320 9.28 38.67 -16.50
CA GLN A 320 9.72 39.46 -17.66
C GLN A 320 8.56 39.85 -18.60
N GLU A 321 7.46 39.09 -18.62
CA GLU A 321 6.25 39.44 -19.38
C GLU A 321 5.37 40.49 -18.67
N GLU A 322 5.55 40.71 -17.36
CA GLU A 322 4.81 41.69 -16.55
C GLU A 322 5.49 43.08 -16.46
N THR A 323 6.71 43.24 -16.98
CA THR A 323 7.46 44.52 -17.08
C THR A 323 7.45 45.10 -18.48
#